data_AF-A0AA38RLN8-F1
#
_entry.id   AF-A0AA38RLN8-F1
#
_cell.length_a   1.000
_cell.length_b   1.000
_cell.length_c   1.000
_cell.angle_alpha   90.00
_cell.angle_beta   90.00
_cell.angle_gamma   90.00
#
_symmetry.space_group_name_H-M   'P 1'
#
loop_
_entity.id
_entity.type
_entity.pdbx_description
1 polymer ?
#
loop_
_entity_poly.entity_id
_entity_poly.type
_entity_poly.pdbx_seq_one_letter_code
_entity_poly.pdbx_strand_id
1 'polypeptide(L)'
;MVTYQANLAALLALCAALFAAHYKSPKQNLATKASKASPEASQHSFLLVYALVMAADWLQGPFLYSLYTEEHGIPSSLVSTLFTTGFLSGAASGYFTGSTADRRGRKAACLFFCAAYSLSCLATMVPSIPILFVGRVLGGVSTSLLFSVFDSWMVTDFHDRELAKKGGELPRTFGTMSTLNSVVAIASGVVSEWLVTVTGTRKTPFAASVVLLGVAFWLIAVQWDENYGDTGDKKVEAQQKQRTGGNKLWNTLSNTRVLSLGLASTMFEGSMYLFVFYWTPALRSTQTTATGLPYGVIFASFMASALAASLAFNTIASSHIVRYSTLLIAILATANICFFLSISPKSEQSTFWIFCLFEATVGMYWPWMSLLNSDAP
;
A
#
# COMPACT_ATOMS: atom_id res chain seq x y z
N MET A 1 -25.74 -1.40 -6.24
CA MET A 1 -25.36 -0.90 -4.89
C MET A 1 -25.62 -1.93 -3.79
N VAL A 2 -26.86 -2.41 -3.59
CA VAL A 2 -27.23 -3.34 -2.50
C VAL A 2 -26.39 -4.64 -2.51
N THR A 3 -26.20 -5.27 -3.67
CA THR A 3 -25.39 -6.49 -3.79
C THR A 3 -23.94 -6.28 -3.34
N TYR A 4 -23.32 -5.17 -3.74
CA TYR A 4 -21.95 -4.85 -3.34
C TYR A 4 -21.81 -4.57 -1.85
N GLN A 5 -22.80 -3.90 -1.24
CA GLN A 5 -22.82 -3.69 0.22
C GLN A 5 -22.98 -5.00 0.98
N ALA A 6 -23.81 -5.92 0.49
CA ALA A 6 -23.95 -7.26 1.06
C ALA A 6 -22.64 -8.06 0.95
N ASN A 7 -21.98 -8.03 -0.22
CA ASN A 7 -20.68 -8.67 -0.42
C ASN A 7 -19.61 -8.11 0.53
N LEU A 8 -19.55 -6.78 0.67
CA LEU A 8 -18.64 -6.12 1.60
C LEU A 8 -18.91 -6.56 3.04
N ALA A 9 -20.18 -6.54 3.47
CA ALA A 9 -20.55 -6.97 4.82
C ALA A 9 -20.13 -8.43 5.09
N ALA A 10 -20.30 -9.33 4.12
CA ALA A 10 -19.86 -10.71 4.23
C ALA A 10 -18.33 -10.83 4.34
N LEU A 11 -17.57 -10.06 3.55
CA LEU A 11 -16.10 -10.02 3.62
C LEU A 11 -15.60 -9.45 4.95
N LEU A 12 -16.26 -8.42 5.48
CA LEU A 12 -15.94 -7.86 6.80
C LEU A 12 -16.25 -8.85 7.92
N ALA A 13 -17.36 -9.58 7.84
CA ALA A 13 -17.68 -10.65 8.77
C ALA A 13 -16.64 -11.78 8.73
N LEU A 14 -16.16 -12.15 7.53
CA LEU A 14 -15.07 -13.10 7.36
C LEU A 14 -13.77 -12.58 8.00
N CYS A 15 -13.39 -11.32 7.75
CA CYS A 15 -12.22 -10.70 8.39
C CYS A 15 -12.32 -10.75 9.91
N ALA A 16 -13.48 -10.38 10.46
CA ALA A 16 -13.73 -10.41 11.90
C ALA A 16 -13.65 -11.83 12.48
N ALA A 17 -14.20 -12.82 11.78
CA ALA A 17 -14.13 -14.22 12.18
C ALA A 17 -12.69 -14.76 12.17
N LEU A 18 -11.92 -14.48 11.11
CA LEU A 18 -10.51 -14.87 10.99
C LEU A 18 -9.65 -14.18 12.05
N PHE A 19 -9.88 -12.89 12.30
CA PHE A 19 -9.19 -12.14 13.33
C PHE A 19 -9.48 -12.70 14.74
N ALA A 20 -10.75 -13.00 15.03
CA ALA A 20 -11.15 -13.62 16.29
C ALA A 20 -10.58 -15.04 16.47
N ALA A 21 -10.50 -15.82 15.39
CA ALA A 21 -9.88 -17.14 15.41
C ALA A 21 -8.37 -17.05 15.67
N HIS A 22 -7.70 -16.08 15.05
CA HIS A 22 -6.28 -15.81 15.28
C HIS A 22 -6.02 -15.42 16.74
N TYR A 23 -6.85 -14.53 17.31
CA TYR A 23 -6.74 -14.08 18.70
C TYR A 23 -6.94 -15.21 19.73
N LYS A 24 -7.76 -16.22 19.43
CA LYS A 24 -8.00 -17.37 20.32
C LYS A 24 -6.86 -18.40 20.33
N SER A 25 -5.86 -18.28 19.46
CA SER A 25 -4.81 -19.29 19.31
C SER A 25 -3.87 -19.33 20.55
N PRO A 26 -3.59 -20.52 21.15
CA PRO A 26 -2.88 -20.63 22.45
C PRO A 26 -1.45 -20.06 22.46
N LYS A 27 -0.74 -20.16 21.33
CA LYS A 27 0.61 -19.60 21.15
C LYS A 27 0.61 -18.08 21.27
N GLN A 28 -0.47 -17.43 20.82
CA GLN A 28 -0.59 -15.99 20.91
C GLN A 28 -1.10 -15.54 22.26
N ASN A 29 -2.03 -16.25 22.92
CA ASN A 29 -2.48 -15.91 24.29
C ASN A 29 -1.35 -15.77 25.34
N LEU A 30 -0.21 -16.46 25.14
CA LEU A 30 1.01 -16.27 25.92
C LEU A 30 1.75 -14.97 25.54
N ALA A 31 1.85 -14.66 24.25
CA ALA A 31 2.36 -13.38 23.74
C ALA A 31 1.43 -12.19 24.08
N THR A 32 0.10 -12.36 24.06
CA THR A 32 -0.89 -11.33 24.40
C THR A 32 -0.97 -11.05 25.90
N LYS A 33 -0.67 -12.03 26.75
CA LYS A 33 -0.50 -11.80 28.20
C LYS A 33 0.78 -11.02 28.51
N ALA A 34 1.84 -11.17 27.71
CA ALA A 34 2.99 -10.25 27.72
C ALA A 34 2.70 -8.90 27.03
N SER A 35 1.72 -8.85 26.11
CA SER A 35 1.30 -7.72 25.26
C SER A 35 0.53 -6.58 25.96
N LYS A 36 0.26 -6.67 27.27
CA LYS A 36 -0.42 -5.60 28.02
C LYS A 36 0.40 -4.31 28.23
N ALA A 37 1.55 -4.16 27.57
CA ALA A 37 2.17 -2.84 27.42
C ALA A 37 1.29 -1.99 26.49
N SER A 38 0.65 -0.96 27.03
CA SER A 38 0.03 0.11 26.24
C SER A 38 1.08 0.68 25.29
N PRO A 39 0.75 1.01 24.03
CA PRO A 39 1.69 1.72 23.17
C PRO A 39 2.12 2.99 23.90
N GLU A 40 3.42 3.23 24.04
CA GLU A 40 3.89 4.46 24.68
C GLU A 40 3.32 5.66 23.91
N ALA A 41 2.98 6.75 24.60
CA ALA A 41 2.33 7.94 24.02
C ALA A 41 3.04 8.49 22.75
N SER A 42 4.33 8.22 22.64
CA SER A 42 5.20 8.45 21.48
C SER A 42 4.74 7.73 20.20
N GLN A 43 4.45 6.43 20.28
CA GLN A 43 4.08 5.60 19.13
C GLN A 43 2.67 5.96 18.62
N HIS A 44 1.78 6.36 19.52
CA HIS A 44 0.44 6.82 19.14
C HIS A 44 0.48 8.05 18.22
N SER A 45 1.40 8.98 18.47
CA SER A 45 1.56 10.18 17.65
C SER A 45 2.02 9.85 16.23
N PHE A 46 2.98 8.93 16.10
CA PHE A 46 3.40 8.41 14.79
C PHE A 46 2.28 7.66 14.08
N LEU A 47 1.61 6.74 14.77
CA LEU A 47 0.52 5.92 14.20
C LEU A 47 -0.66 6.79 13.74
N LEU A 48 -0.97 7.87 14.44
CA LEU A 48 -1.97 8.85 14.03
C LEU A 48 -1.58 9.50 12.69
N VAL A 49 -0.35 10.01 12.59
CA VAL A 49 0.16 10.60 11.34
C VAL A 49 0.15 9.58 10.22
N TYR A 50 0.64 8.36 10.48
CA TYR A 50 0.65 7.26 9.53
C TYR A 50 -0.77 6.94 9.04
N ALA A 51 -1.76 6.86 9.94
CA ALA A 51 -3.15 6.66 9.57
C ALA A 51 -3.68 7.77 8.63
N LEU A 52 -3.34 9.03 8.90
CA LEU A 52 -3.79 10.17 8.08
C LEU A 52 -3.18 10.15 6.68
N VAL A 53 -1.87 9.88 6.57
CA VAL A 53 -1.21 9.83 5.25
C VAL A 53 -1.65 8.62 4.43
N MET A 54 -1.86 7.47 5.06
CA MET A 54 -2.44 6.29 4.40
C MET A 54 -3.90 6.55 4.01
N ALA A 55 -4.70 7.22 4.85
CA ALA A 55 -6.07 7.57 4.53
C ALA A 55 -6.13 8.50 3.30
N ALA A 56 -5.25 9.50 3.23
CA ALA A 56 -5.18 10.39 2.07
C ALA A 56 -4.83 9.65 0.76
N ASP A 57 -3.98 8.63 0.83
CA ASP A 57 -3.64 7.76 -0.31
C ASP A 57 -4.82 6.88 -0.74
N TRP A 58 -5.45 6.20 0.20
CA TRP A 58 -6.54 5.27 -0.10
C TRP A 58 -7.85 5.93 -0.47
N LEU A 59 -8.12 7.14 0.01
CA LEU A 59 -9.38 7.84 -0.25
C LEU A 59 -9.57 8.19 -1.74
N GLN A 60 -8.47 8.49 -2.44
CA GLN A 60 -8.48 8.83 -3.86
C GLN A 60 -8.46 7.61 -4.80
N GLY A 61 -7.92 6.47 -4.35
CA GLY A 61 -7.72 5.27 -5.15
C GLY A 61 -8.95 4.83 -5.96
N PRO A 62 -10.14 4.70 -5.36
CA PRO A 62 -11.33 4.18 -6.05
C PRO A 62 -11.81 5.07 -7.21
N PHE A 63 -11.59 6.38 -7.12
CA PHE A 63 -12.21 7.36 -8.02
C PHE A 63 -11.25 7.89 -9.08
N LEU A 64 -9.99 7.48 -9.07
CA LEU A 64 -8.99 8.08 -9.94
C LEU A 64 -9.24 7.83 -11.43
N TYR A 65 -9.51 6.59 -11.81
CA TYR A 65 -9.83 6.23 -13.19
C TYR A 65 -11.15 6.89 -13.65
N SER A 66 -12.18 6.83 -12.79
CA SER A 66 -13.51 7.36 -13.12
C SER A 66 -13.52 8.89 -13.14
N LEU A 67 -12.72 9.58 -12.34
CA LEU A 67 -12.54 11.04 -12.44
C LEU A 67 -11.99 11.43 -13.82
N TYR A 68 -10.93 10.75 -14.28
CA TYR A 68 -10.32 11.04 -15.57
C TYR A 68 -11.25 10.77 -16.75
N THR A 69 -11.94 9.64 -16.75
CA THR A 69 -12.79 9.24 -17.88
C THR A 69 -14.17 9.89 -17.85
N GLU A 70 -14.82 9.93 -16.69
CA GLU A 70 -16.24 10.33 -16.59
C GLU A 70 -16.45 11.80 -16.28
N GLU A 71 -15.53 12.44 -15.53
CA GLU A 71 -15.69 13.85 -15.16
C GLU A 71 -14.84 14.76 -16.03
N HIS A 72 -13.60 14.36 -16.35
CA HIS A 72 -12.70 15.14 -17.23
C HIS A 72 -12.83 14.77 -18.71
N GLY A 73 -13.51 13.66 -19.06
CA GLY A 73 -13.71 13.24 -20.45
C GLY A 73 -12.44 12.79 -21.16
N ILE A 74 -11.43 12.33 -20.43
CA ILE A 74 -10.12 11.95 -20.97
C ILE A 74 -10.21 10.56 -21.63
N PRO A 75 -9.67 10.39 -22.85
CA PRO A 75 -9.67 9.09 -23.53
C PRO A 75 -8.82 8.06 -22.78
N SER A 76 -9.26 6.80 -22.76
CA SER A 76 -8.62 5.71 -21.99
C SER A 76 -7.14 5.48 -22.33
N SER A 77 -6.71 5.77 -23.57
CA SER A 77 -5.29 5.69 -23.98
C SER A 77 -4.42 6.75 -23.31
N LEU A 78 -4.97 7.93 -23.02
CA LEU A 78 -4.26 8.97 -22.29
C LEU A 78 -4.29 8.70 -20.78
N VAL A 79 -5.39 8.11 -20.28
CA VAL A 79 -5.48 7.64 -18.89
C VAL A 79 -4.41 6.59 -18.60
N SER A 80 -4.20 5.59 -19.47
CA SER A 80 -3.13 4.62 -19.27
C SER A 80 -1.76 5.29 -19.20
N THR A 81 -1.50 6.25 -20.08
CA THR A 81 -0.24 7.03 -20.10
C THR A 81 -0.04 7.83 -18.81
N LEU A 82 -1.11 8.40 -18.25
CA LEU A 82 -1.08 9.10 -16.95
C LEU A 82 -0.75 8.13 -15.80
N PHE A 83 -1.36 6.95 -15.76
CA PHE A 83 -1.04 5.92 -14.76
C PHE A 83 0.41 5.45 -14.88
N THR A 84 0.86 5.12 -16.10
CA THR A 84 2.25 4.73 -16.38
C THR A 84 3.24 5.81 -15.95
N THR A 85 2.93 7.09 -16.18
CA THR A 85 3.79 8.20 -15.73
C THR A 85 3.92 8.23 -14.21
N GLY A 86 2.80 8.04 -13.49
CA GLY A 86 2.79 7.94 -12.04
C GLY A 86 3.69 6.81 -11.55
N PHE A 87 3.47 5.59 -12.04
CA PHE A 87 4.26 4.41 -11.64
C PHE A 87 5.74 4.54 -12.00
N LEU A 88 6.06 5.05 -13.19
CA LEU A 88 7.44 5.25 -13.61
C LEU A 88 8.16 6.31 -12.78
N SER A 89 7.47 7.41 -12.45
CA SER A 89 8.02 8.44 -11.56
C SER A 89 8.24 7.92 -10.13
N GLY A 90 7.36 7.04 -9.64
CA GLY A 90 7.55 6.30 -8.38
C GLY A 90 8.79 5.41 -8.45
N ALA A 91 8.88 4.53 -9.44
CA ALA A 91 10.03 3.64 -9.61
C ALA A 91 11.37 4.41 -9.73
N ALA A 92 11.40 5.49 -10.52
CA ALA A 92 12.58 6.33 -10.67
C ALA A 92 12.96 7.05 -9.37
N SER A 93 11.97 7.54 -8.63
CA SER A 93 12.20 8.26 -7.37
C SER A 93 12.64 7.36 -6.23
N GLY A 94 12.11 6.14 -6.15
CA GLY A 94 12.44 5.16 -5.13
C GLY A 94 13.95 4.90 -4.97
N TYR A 95 14.72 4.99 -6.06
CA TYR A 95 16.18 4.82 -6.03
C TYR A 95 16.90 5.87 -5.17
N PHE A 96 16.40 7.11 -5.14
CA PHE A 96 17.09 8.22 -4.48
C PHE A 96 16.37 8.79 -3.25
N THR A 97 15.06 8.58 -3.11
CA THR A 97 14.27 9.17 -2.01
C THR A 97 14.80 8.80 -0.64
N GLY A 98 15.13 7.53 -0.39
CA GLY A 98 15.71 7.09 0.89
C GLY A 98 17.04 7.79 1.21
N SER A 99 18.01 7.69 0.28
CA SER A 99 19.34 8.30 0.47
C SER A 99 19.32 9.84 0.59
N THR A 100 18.36 10.49 -0.06
CA THR A 100 18.18 11.94 0.00
C THR A 100 17.54 12.35 1.32
N ALA A 101 16.53 11.62 1.77
CA ALA A 101 15.89 11.83 3.06
C ALA A 101 16.88 11.63 4.21
N ASP A 102 17.73 10.60 4.15
CA ASP A 102 18.77 10.37 5.16
C ASP A 102 19.76 11.52 5.28
N ARG A 103 20.05 12.23 4.18
CA ARG A 103 20.99 13.37 4.15
C ARG A 103 20.36 14.71 4.50
N ARG A 104 19.12 14.94 4.08
CA ARG A 104 18.44 16.24 4.21
C ARG A 104 17.50 16.30 5.41
N GLY A 105 17.30 15.18 6.11
CA GLY A 105 16.35 15.04 7.20
C GLY A 105 15.08 14.31 6.73
N ARG A 106 14.67 13.31 7.49
CA ARG A 106 13.48 12.50 7.15
C ARG A 106 12.19 13.21 7.54
N LYS A 107 12.17 14.05 8.59
CA LYS A 107 11.01 14.90 8.90
C LYS A 107 10.77 15.89 7.76
N ALA A 108 11.81 16.57 7.29
CA ALA A 108 11.71 17.45 6.12
C ALA A 108 11.18 16.70 4.87
N ALA A 109 11.61 15.47 4.63
CA ALA A 109 11.11 14.64 3.54
C ALA A 109 9.63 14.23 3.71
N CYS A 110 9.16 13.92 4.92
CA CYS A 110 7.74 13.67 5.21
C CYS A 110 6.86 14.92 5.05
N LEU A 111 7.38 16.10 5.40
CA LEU A 111 6.69 17.39 5.14
C LEU A 111 6.62 17.69 3.63
N PHE A 112 7.72 17.45 2.91
CA PHE A 112 7.73 17.55 1.45
C PHE A 112 6.74 16.58 0.81
N PHE A 113 6.64 15.34 1.30
CA PHE A 113 5.62 14.39 0.88
C PHE A 113 4.21 15.00 1.02
N CYS A 114 3.86 15.53 2.19
CA CYS A 114 2.51 16.08 2.42
C CYS A 114 2.21 17.25 1.46
N ALA A 115 3.17 18.13 1.21
CA ALA A 115 3.02 19.25 0.28
C ALA A 115 2.93 18.79 -1.19
N ALA A 116 3.85 17.93 -1.63
CA ALA A 116 3.90 17.41 -2.99
C ALA A 116 2.65 16.56 -3.32
N TYR A 117 2.18 15.77 -2.36
CA TYR A 117 1.01 14.94 -2.56
C TYR A 117 -0.29 15.75 -2.54
N SER A 118 -0.37 16.79 -1.71
CA SER A 118 -1.48 17.75 -1.77
C SER A 118 -1.53 18.44 -3.14
N LEU A 119 -0.38 18.87 -3.67
CA LEU A 119 -0.31 19.46 -5.01
C LEU A 119 -0.69 18.45 -6.10
N SER A 120 -0.31 17.18 -5.97
CA SER A 120 -0.77 16.10 -6.86
C SER A 120 -2.29 15.96 -6.84
N CYS A 121 -2.93 15.94 -5.67
CA CYS A 121 -4.38 15.86 -5.54
C CYS A 121 -5.06 17.09 -6.14
N LEU A 122 -4.55 18.30 -5.88
CA LEU A 122 -5.04 19.55 -6.47
C LEU A 122 -4.93 19.53 -8.00
N ALA A 123 -3.77 19.14 -8.54
CA ALA A 123 -3.53 19.01 -9.96
C ALA A 123 -4.50 18.00 -10.61
N THR A 124 -4.77 16.89 -9.95
CA THR A 124 -5.67 15.82 -10.41
C THR A 124 -7.12 16.31 -10.58
N MET A 125 -7.55 17.29 -9.79
CA MET A 125 -8.89 17.89 -9.91
C MET A 125 -9.03 18.86 -11.09
N VAL A 126 -7.94 19.31 -11.70
CA VAL A 126 -7.96 20.27 -12.82
C VAL A 126 -7.99 19.51 -14.15
N PRO A 127 -8.98 19.74 -15.04
CA PRO A 127 -9.11 19.07 -16.33
C PRO A 127 -8.13 19.61 -17.38
N SER A 128 -6.83 19.63 -17.07
CA SER A 128 -5.77 20.12 -17.96
C SER A 128 -4.67 19.08 -18.08
N ILE A 129 -4.50 18.51 -19.28
CA ILE A 129 -3.59 17.39 -19.53
C ILE A 129 -2.16 17.64 -19.02
N PRO A 130 -1.52 18.80 -19.28
CA PRO A 130 -0.17 19.08 -18.75
C PRO A 130 -0.13 19.08 -17.22
N ILE A 131 -1.15 19.66 -16.57
CA ILE A 131 -1.26 19.72 -15.11
C ILE A 131 -1.45 18.31 -14.54
N LEU A 132 -2.24 17.47 -15.20
CA LEU A 132 -2.43 16.07 -14.80
C LEU A 132 -1.11 15.28 -14.86
N PHE A 133 -0.29 15.47 -15.90
CA PHE A 133 1.03 14.84 -15.95
C PHE A 133 1.95 15.30 -14.82
N VAL A 134 2.00 16.61 -14.53
CA VAL A 134 2.75 17.13 -13.39
C VAL A 134 2.24 16.53 -12.08
N GLY A 135 0.91 16.45 -11.91
CA GLY A 135 0.27 15.82 -10.77
C GLY A 135 0.67 14.35 -10.62
N ARG A 136 0.70 13.58 -11.72
CA ARG A 136 1.14 12.18 -11.71
C ARG A 136 2.60 12.01 -11.29
N VAL A 137 3.50 12.87 -11.77
CA VAL A 137 4.91 12.84 -11.38
C VAL A 137 5.06 13.12 -9.89
N LEU A 138 4.39 14.16 -9.39
CA LEU A 138 4.39 14.48 -7.96
C LEU A 138 3.77 13.35 -7.12
N GLY A 139 2.70 12.74 -7.61
CA GLY A 139 2.04 11.59 -7.01
C GLY A 139 2.99 10.40 -6.85
N GLY A 140 3.67 10.00 -7.93
CA GLY A 140 4.62 8.89 -7.87
C GLY A 140 5.82 9.16 -6.94
N VAL A 141 6.39 10.36 -6.97
CA VAL A 141 7.44 10.76 -6.01
C VAL A 141 6.93 10.67 -4.57
N SER A 142 5.69 11.10 -4.34
CA SER A 142 5.07 11.04 -3.02
C SER A 142 4.83 9.61 -2.56
N THR A 143 4.33 8.72 -3.43
CA THR A 143 4.16 7.29 -3.12
C THR A 143 5.48 6.65 -2.70
N SER A 144 6.58 6.97 -3.39
CA SER A 144 7.91 6.48 -3.01
C SER A 144 8.35 6.97 -1.64
N LEU A 145 8.06 8.22 -1.28
CA LEU A 145 8.34 8.76 0.05
C LEU A 145 7.49 8.07 1.13
N LEU A 146 6.19 7.88 0.85
CA LEU A 146 5.23 7.27 1.78
C LEU A 146 5.69 5.89 2.25
N PHE A 147 6.05 5.01 1.32
CA PHE A 147 6.43 3.62 1.61
C PHE A 147 7.92 3.42 1.92
N SER A 148 8.70 4.51 2.10
CA SER A 148 10.12 4.38 2.46
C SER A 148 10.53 5.24 3.65
N VAL A 149 10.26 6.54 3.59
CA VAL A 149 10.77 7.51 4.56
C VAL A 149 10.03 7.43 5.89
N PHE A 150 8.72 7.17 5.88
CA PHE A 150 7.93 7.02 7.09
C PHE A 150 8.39 5.82 7.93
N ASP A 151 8.60 4.67 7.28
CA ASP A 151 9.14 3.46 7.91
C ASP A 151 10.54 3.71 8.47
N SER A 152 11.41 4.35 7.68
CA SER A 152 12.76 4.69 8.11
C SER A 152 12.75 5.64 9.31
N TRP A 153 11.92 6.68 9.30
CA TRP A 153 11.77 7.61 10.42
C TRP A 153 11.34 6.87 11.69
N MET A 154 10.38 5.95 11.59
CA MET A 154 9.90 5.15 12.72
C MET A 154 11.00 4.26 13.30
N VAL A 155 11.80 3.60 12.45
CA VAL A 155 12.91 2.75 12.90
C VAL A 155 13.92 3.57 13.69
N THR A 156 14.30 4.75 13.21
CA THR A 156 15.27 5.60 13.93
C THR A 156 14.69 6.16 15.23
N ASP A 157 13.45 6.65 15.22
CA ASP A 157 12.79 7.13 16.45
C ASP A 157 12.69 6.01 17.51
N PHE A 158 12.42 4.78 17.08
CA PHE A 158 12.38 3.61 17.96
C PHE A 158 13.72 3.33 18.65
N HIS A 159 14.83 3.48 17.91
CA HIS A 159 16.18 3.32 18.44
C HIS A 159 16.62 4.50 19.31
N ASP A 160 16.39 5.73 18.87
CA ASP A 160 16.80 6.96 19.58
C ASP A 160 16.13 7.08 20.95
N ARG A 161 14.87 6.64 21.06
CA ARG A 161 14.12 6.62 22.33
C ARG A 161 14.40 5.39 23.20
N GLU A 162 15.31 4.53 22.75
CA GLU A 162 15.67 3.25 23.36
C GLU A 162 14.44 2.39 23.71
N LEU A 163 13.40 2.40 22.86
CA LEU A 163 12.13 1.72 23.14
C LEU A 163 12.31 0.21 23.32
N ALA A 164 13.33 -0.37 22.69
CA ALA A 164 13.74 -1.75 22.93
C ALA A 164 14.04 -2.05 24.41
N LYS A 165 14.70 -1.12 25.12
CA LYS A 165 15.01 -1.28 26.56
C LYS A 165 13.77 -1.15 27.44
N LYS A 166 12.72 -0.48 26.94
CA LYS A 166 11.43 -0.31 27.62
C LYS A 166 10.44 -1.44 27.32
N GLY A 167 10.87 -2.48 26.60
CA GLY A 167 10.04 -3.63 26.23
C GLY A 167 9.23 -3.44 24.94
N GLY A 168 9.55 -2.42 24.15
CA GLY A 168 9.02 -2.26 22.80
C GLY A 168 9.67 -3.25 21.83
N GLU A 169 8.88 -3.75 20.87
CA GLU A 169 9.37 -4.61 19.79
C GLU A 169 9.11 -3.93 18.44
N LEU A 170 10.16 -3.79 17.62
CA LEU A 170 10.05 -3.19 16.28
C LEU A 170 9.12 -4.01 15.36
N PRO A 171 9.18 -5.37 15.32
CA PRO A 171 8.24 -6.17 14.56
C PRO A 171 6.77 -5.96 14.97
N ARG A 172 6.51 -5.73 16.26
CA ARG A 172 5.16 -5.43 16.78
C ARG A 172 4.64 -4.08 16.27
N THR A 173 5.52 -3.09 16.18
CA THR A 173 5.16 -1.76 15.65
C THR A 173 4.79 -1.83 14.17
N PHE A 174 5.62 -2.51 13.36
CA PHE A 174 5.32 -2.76 11.95
C PHE A 174 4.05 -3.60 11.75
N GLY A 175 3.80 -4.60 12.61
CA GLY A 175 2.53 -5.36 12.59
C GLY A 175 1.31 -4.48 12.87
N THR A 176 1.45 -3.51 13.78
CA THR A 176 0.41 -2.51 14.07
C THR A 176 0.19 -1.58 12.89
N MET A 177 1.26 -1.06 12.27
CA MET A 177 1.18 -0.24 11.06
C MET A 177 0.50 -0.97 9.89
N SER A 178 0.84 -2.24 9.68
CA SER A 178 0.22 -3.07 8.65
C SER A 178 -1.28 -3.26 8.89
N THR A 179 -1.68 -3.61 10.13
CA THR A 179 -3.09 -3.73 10.51
C THR A 179 -3.85 -2.41 10.33
N LEU A 180 -3.25 -1.31 10.78
CA LEU A 180 -3.80 0.03 10.65
C LEU A 180 -3.98 0.41 9.18
N ASN A 181 -3.00 0.13 8.33
CA ASN A 181 -3.09 0.35 6.89
C ASN A 181 -4.29 -0.38 6.28
N SER A 182 -4.47 -1.67 6.59
CA SER A 182 -5.61 -2.45 6.07
C SER A 182 -6.96 -1.89 6.51
N VAL A 183 -7.10 -1.52 7.79
CA VAL A 183 -8.33 -0.92 8.32
C VAL A 183 -8.60 0.43 7.65
N VAL A 184 -7.58 1.28 7.52
CA VAL A 184 -7.69 2.59 6.88
C VAL A 184 -8.04 2.46 5.40
N ALA A 185 -7.49 1.47 4.68
CA ALA A 185 -7.82 1.23 3.27
C ALA A 185 -9.29 0.88 3.07
N ILE A 186 -9.83 -0.05 3.88
CA ILE A 186 -11.24 -0.43 3.86
C ILE A 186 -12.14 0.76 4.20
N ALA A 187 -11.82 1.46 5.30
CA ALA A 187 -12.59 2.62 5.74
C ALA A 187 -12.60 3.74 4.69
N SER A 188 -11.46 4.02 4.06
CA SER A 188 -11.32 5.03 3.01
C SER A 188 -12.15 4.68 1.78
N GLY A 189 -12.27 3.40 1.41
CA GLY A 189 -13.19 2.97 0.35
C GLY A 189 -14.65 3.32 0.67
N VAL A 190 -15.12 3.06 1.89
CA VAL A 190 -16.49 3.39 2.31
C VAL A 190 -16.71 4.90 2.42
N VAL A 191 -15.76 5.63 3.02
CA VAL A 191 -15.85 7.09 3.20
C VAL A 191 -15.81 7.82 1.86
N SER A 192 -14.93 7.41 0.94
CA SER A 192 -14.87 8.02 -0.40
C SER A 192 -16.17 7.81 -1.17
N GLU A 193 -16.80 6.64 -1.10
CA GLU A 193 -18.11 6.40 -1.71
C GLU A 193 -19.17 7.34 -1.12
N TRP A 194 -19.22 7.45 0.20
CA TRP A 194 -20.15 8.34 0.89
C TRP A 194 -19.95 9.81 0.47
N LEU A 195 -18.70 10.28 0.42
CA LEU A 195 -18.36 11.64 -0.02
C LEU A 195 -18.86 11.92 -1.44
N VAL A 196 -18.63 11.01 -2.38
CA VAL A 196 -19.09 11.16 -3.77
C VAL A 196 -20.61 11.10 -3.87
N THR A 197 -21.27 10.24 -3.08
CA THR A 197 -22.74 10.14 -3.04
C THR A 197 -23.38 11.44 -2.55
N VAL A 198 -22.81 12.09 -1.54
CA VAL A 198 -23.36 13.34 -0.97
C VAL A 198 -23.08 14.55 -1.87
N THR A 199 -21.87 14.63 -2.44
CA THR A 199 -21.44 15.82 -3.20
C THR A 199 -21.73 15.74 -4.70
N GLY A 200 -21.96 14.53 -5.23
CA GLY A 200 -22.19 14.30 -6.65
C GLY A 200 -20.95 14.44 -7.55
N THR A 201 -19.76 14.72 -7.00
CA THR A 201 -18.51 14.86 -7.76
C THR A 201 -17.44 13.89 -7.27
N ARG A 202 -16.64 13.38 -8.22
CA ARG A 202 -15.53 12.46 -7.95
C ARG A 202 -14.26 13.20 -7.52
N LYS A 203 -14.28 14.54 -7.50
CA LYS A 203 -13.20 15.39 -6.98
C LYS A 203 -13.16 15.43 -5.45
N THR A 204 -14.29 15.20 -4.78
CA THR A 204 -14.38 15.33 -3.32
C THR A 204 -13.40 14.45 -2.54
N PRO A 205 -13.19 13.17 -2.89
CA PRO A 205 -12.16 12.35 -2.24
C PRO A 205 -10.76 12.97 -2.33
N PHE A 206 -10.40 13.58 -3.46
CA PHE A 206 -9.10 14.26 -3.63
C PHE A 206 -9.01 15.52 -2.76
N ALA A 207 -10.08 16.30 -2.67
CA ALA A 207 -10.13 17.47 -1.79
C ALA A 207 -10.02 17.06 -0.31
N ALA A 208 -10.71 15.98 0.10
CA ALA A 208 -10.61 15.43 1.43
C ALA A 208 -9.19 14.90 1.73
N SER A 209 -8.52 14.26 0.77
CA SER A 209 -7.11 13.88 0.90
C SER A 209 -6.21 15.09 1.15
N VAL A 210 -6.42 16.23 0.49
CA VAL A 210 -5.66 17.48 0.75
C VAL A 210 -5.84 17.95 2.20
N VAL A 211 -7.06 17.88 2.74
CA VAL A 211 -7.32 18.25 4.14
C VAL A 211 -6.59 17.31 5.10
N LEU A 212 -6.66 15.99 4.86
CA LEU A 212 -5.95 15.00 5.69
C LEU A 212 -4.43 15.20 5.64
N LEU A 213 -3.87 15.49 4.46
CA LEU A 213 -2.44 15.79 4.29
C LEU A 213 -2.05 17.11 4.97
N GLY A 214 -2.93 18.12 4.97
CA GLY A 214 -2.71 19.37 5.71
C GLY A 214 -2.66 19.15 7.22
N VAL A 215 -3.56 18.33 7.76
CA VAL A 215 -3.54 17.94 9.18
C VAL A 215 -2.29 17.12 9.51
N ALA A 216 -1.93 16.15 8.66
CA ALA A 216 -0.71 15.37 8.82
C ALA A 216 0.55 16.26 8.78
N PHE A 217 0.62 17.20 7.84
CA PHE A 217 1.71 18.18 7.75
C PHE A 217 1.85 18.97 9.06
N TRP A 218 0.74 19.49 9.58
CA TRP A 218 0.75 20.24 10.83
C TRP A 218 1.22 19.39 12.02
N LEU A 219 0.71 18.16 12.14
CA LEU A 219 1.11 17.23 13.19
C LEU A 219 2.61 16.87 13.10
N ILE A 220 3.11 16.55 11.91
CA ILE A 220 4.54 16.27 11.69
C ILE A 220 5.37 17.50 12.06
N ALA A 221 4.96 18.70 11.63
CA ALA A 221 5.70 19.92 11.88
C ALA A 221 5.88 20.20 13.38
N VAL A 222 4.83 19.98 14.18
CA VAL A 222 4.81 20.28 15.62
C VAL A 222 5.33 19.13 16.49
N GLN A 223 5.07 17.87 16.12
CA GLN A 223 5.31 16.73 17.00
C GLN A 223 6.57 15.92 16.69
N TRP A 224 7.07 15.97 15.45
CA TRP A 224 8.22 15.16 15.05
C TRP A 224 9.51 15.94 15.23
N ASP A 225 10.54 15.27 15.71
CA ASP A 225 11.90 15.78 15.68
C ASP A 225 12.58 15.41 14.36
N GLU A 226 13.55 16.23 13.94
CA GLU A 226 14.32 15.93 12.75
C GLU A 226 15.30 14.80 13.04
N ASN A 227 15.20 13.72 12.27
CA ASN A 227 16.12 12.60 12.33
C ASN A 227 16.81 12.38 10.98
N TYR A 228 18.03 11.88 11.06
CA TYR A 228 18.90 11.66 9.91
C TYR A 228 19.27 10.18 9.87
N GLY A 229 19.57 9.67 8.68
CA GLY A 229 20.20 8.35 8.59
C GLY A 229 21.58 8.42 9.24
N ASP A 230 21.93 7.42 10.05
CA ASP A 230 23.19 7.42 10.79
C ASP A 230 24.37 7.61 9.84
N THR A 231 25.04 8.76 9.95
CA THR A 231 26.25 9.06 9.19
C THR A 231 27.49 8.38 9.79
N GLY A 232 27.35 7.68 10.92
CA GLY A 232 28.39 6.94 11.62
C GLY A 232 29.02 5.82 10.78
N ASP A 233 28.27 5.24 9.84
CA ASP A 233 28.78 4.21 8.94
C ASP A 233 29.57 4.75 7.74
N LYS A 234 29.70 6.07 7.58
CA LYS A 234 30.51 6.64 6.49
C LYS A 234 31.98 6.27 6.59
N LYS A 235 32.52 5.89 7.76
CA LYS A 235 33.90 5.42 7.89
C LYS A 235 34.07 3.94 7.52
N VAL A 236 33.07 3.09 7.80
CA VAL A 236 33.09 1.66 7.43
C VAL A 236 32.69 1.47 5.97
N GLU A 237 31.65 2.16 5.50
CA GLU A 237 31.24 2.14 4.10
C GLU A 237 32.24 2.81 3.17
N ALA A 238 32.95 3.87 3.56
CA ALA A 238 33.96 4.48 2.68
C ALA A 238 35.19 3.58 2.50
N GLN A 239 35.61 2.85 3.54
CA GLN A 239 36.68 1.84 3.42
C GLN A 239 36.23 0.61 2.63
N GLN A 240 34.94 0.27 2.62
CA GLN A 240 34.41 -0.89 1.89
C GLN A 240 34.00 -0.57 0.43
N LYS A 241 33.45 0.63 0.16
CA LYS A 241 33.16 1.13 -1.21
C LYS A 241 34.42 1.28 -2.05
N GLN A 242 35.54 1.66 -1.47
CA GLN A 242 36.80 1.83 -2.20
C GLN A 242 37.48 0.50 -2.57
N ARG A 243 37.03 -0.64 -2.00
CA ARG A 243 37.57 -1.98 -2.29
C ARG A 243 36.66 -2.91 -3.11
N THR A 244 35.37 -2.58 -3.33
CA THR A 244 34.39 -3.52 -3.92
C THR A 244 33.44 -2.92 -4.97
N GLY A 245 33.83 -1.83 -5.63
CA GLY A 245 32.94 -0.96 -6.42
C GLY A 245 32.49 -1.41 -7.83
N GLY A 246 32.86 -2.58 -8.34
CA GLY A 246 32.47 -3.03 -9.69
C GLY A 246 31.60 -4.30 -9.76
N ASN A 247 31.76 -5.20 -8.78
CA ASN A 247 31.31 -6.59 -8.93
C ASN A 247 30.13 -6.96 -8.01
N LYS A 248 29.69 -6.08 -7.10
CA LYS A 248 28.65 -6.44 -6.14
C LYS A 248 27.27 -6.54 -6.78
N LEU A 249 26.89 -5.57 -7.63
CA LEU A 249 25.64 -5.62 -8.38
C LEU A 249 25.62 -6.81 -9.36
N TRP A 250 26.73 -7.03 -10.06
CA TRP A 250 26.90 -8.17 -10.99
C TRP A 250 26.89 -9.51 -10.26
N ASN A 251 27.54 -9.65 -9.10
CA ASN A 251 27.49 -10.87 -8.30
C ASN A 251 26.11 -11.13 -7.70
N THR A 252 25.40 -10.07 -7.27
CA THR A 252 24.02 -10.18 -6.79
C THR A 252 23.06 -10.58 -7.91
N LEU A 253 23.19 -9.99 -9.10
CA LEU A 253 22.40 -10.33 -10.29
C LEU A 253 22.78 -11.69 -10.90
N SER A 254 23.99 -12.20 -10.63
CA SER A 254 24.43 -13.54 -11.05
C SER A 254 23.91 -14.65 -10.12
N ASN A 255 23.37 -14.32 -8.95
CA ASN A 255 22.77 -15.30 -8.06
C ASN A 255 21.38 -15.68 -8.59
N THR A 256 21.24 -16.90 -9.13
CA THR A 256 20.01 -17.42 -9.70
C THR A 256 18.81 -17.31 -8.75
N ARG A 257 19.00 -17.44 -7.43
CA ARG A 257 17.90 -17.32 -6.45
C ARG A 257 17.41 -15.87 -6.35
N VAL A 258 18.34 -14.92 -6.24
CA VAL A 258 18.00 -13.49 -6.16
C VAL A 258 17.36 -13.02 -7.46
N LEU A 259 17.89 -13.46 -8.61
CA LEU A 259 17.32 -13.13 -9.91
C LEU A 259 15.91 -13.72 -10.08
N SER A 260 15.70 -14.97 -9.69
CA SER A 260 14.39 -15.63 -9.79
C SER A 260 13.35 -14.98 -8.89
N LEU A 261 13.73 -14.62 -7.65
CA LEU A 261 12.86 -13.90 -6.72
C LEU A 261 12.56 -12.48 -7.21
N GLY A 262 13.57 -11.75 -7.67
CA GLY A 262 13.41 -10.41 -8.23
C GLY A 262 12.49 -10.41 -9.46
N LEU A 263 12.66 -11.38 -10.36
CA LEU A 263 11.79 -11.54 -11.52
C LEU A 263 10.35 -11.88 -11.11
N ALA A 264 10.17 -12.85 -10.21
CA ALA A 264 8.84 -13.23 -9.71
C ALA A 264 8.12 -12.05 -9.03
N SER A 265 8.83 -11.30 -8.19
CA SER A 265 8.34 -10.08 -7.53
C SER A 265 7.93 -9.04 -8.57
N THR A 266 8.81 -8.75 -9.53
CA THR A 266 8.57 -7.75 -10.58
C THR A 266 7.36 -8.12 -11.43
N MET A 267 7.20 -9.40 -11.80
CA MET A 267 6.05 -9.84 -12.58
C MET A 267 4.75 -9.76 -11.77
N PHE A 268 4.78 -10.13 -10.49
CA PHE A 268 3.60 -10.06 -9.62
C PHE A 268 3.19 -8.61 -9.32
N GLU A 269 4.12 -7.78 -8.86
CA GLU A 269 3.88 -6.35 -8.61
C GLU A 269 3.47 -5.63 -9.90
N GLY A 270 4.09 -5.97 -11.04
CA GLY A 270 3.67 -5.48 -12.35
C GLY A 270 2.22 -5.82 -12.65
N SER A 271 1.77 -7.04 -12.33
CA SER A 271 0.37 -7.44 -12.48
C SER A 271 -0.57 -6.69 -11.53
N MET A 272 -0.13 -6.34 -10.32
CA MET A 272 -0.88 -5.49 -9.39
C MET A 272 -1.10 -4.09 -9.96
N TYR A 273 -0.07 -3.48 -10.56
CA TYR A 273 -0.21 -2.17 -11.21
C TYR A 273 -1.16 -2.23 -12.43
N LEU A 274 -1.12 -3.31 -13.21
CA LEU A 274 -2.08 -3.53 -14.29
C LEU A 274 -3.50 -3.67 -13.76
N PHE A 275 -3.69 -4.42 -12.66
CA PHE A 275 -4.98 -4.57 -12.01
C PHE A 275 -5.56 -3.22 -11.58
N VAL A 276 -4.77 -2.37 -10.91
CA VAL A 276 -5.19 -1.03 -10.44
C VAL A 276 -5.74 -0.17 -11.58
N PHE A 277 -5.18 -0.29 -12.78
CA PHE A 277 -5.68 0.40 -13.96
C PHE A 277 -6.91 -0.29 -14.59
N TYR A 278 -6.94 -1.62 -14.60
CA TYR A 278 -7.90 -2.41 -15.39
C TYR A 278 -9.23 -2.71 -14.67
N TRP A 279 -9.25 -2.80 -13.33
CA TRP A 279 -10.43 -3.26 -12.60
C TRP A 279 -11.68 -2.40 -12.87
N THR A 280 -11.52 -1.08 -12.98
CA THR A 280 -12.61 -0.14 -13.24
C THR A 280 -13.22 -0.35 -14.63
N PRO A 281 -12.46 -0.26 -15.75
CA PRO A 281 -13.03 -0.50 -17.07
C PRO A 281 -13.57 -1.93 -17.26
N ALA A 282 -12.98 -2.93 -16.62
CA ALA A 282 -13.43 -4.31 -16.72
C ALA A 282 -14.78 -4.56 -16.02
N LEU A 283 -15.04 -3.94 -14.87
CA LEU A 283 -16.37 -4.00 -14.26
C LEU A 283 -17.40 -3.22 -15.10
N ARG A 284 -17.02 -2.07 -15.66
CA ARG A 284 -17.90 -1.28 -16.51
C ARG A 284 -18.31 -2.00 -17.79
N SER A 285 -17.43 -2.80 -18.40
CA SER A 285 -17.77 -3.55 -19.63
C SER A 285 -18.81 -4.65 -19.40
N THR A 286 -19.01 -5.07 -18.14
CA THR A 286 -19.93 -6.15 -17.75
C THR A 286 -21.18 -5.65 -17.06
N GLN A 287 -21.28 -4.34 -16.91
CA GLN A 287 -22.37 -3.65 -16.25
C GLN A 287 -23.65 -3.77 -17.09
N THR A 288 -24.71 -4.27 -16.46
CA THR A 288 -26.01 -4.46 -17.12
C THR A 288 -26.99 -3.31 -16.86
N THR A 289 -26.74 -2.50 -15.83
CA THR A 289 -27.65 -1.43 -15.37
C THR A 289 -27.04 -0.05 -15.61
N ALA A 290 -27.84 0.93 -16.04
CA ALA A 290 -27.39 2.30 -16.31
C ALA A 290 -26.96 3.11 -15.07
N THR A 291 -27.14 2.58 -13.86
CA THR A 291 -26.72 3.23 -12.60
C THR A 291 -25.22 3.09 -12.40
N GLY A 292 -24.50 4.18 -12.11
CA GLY A 292 -23.05 4.17 -11.87
C GLY A 292 -22.60 3.13 -10.84
N LEU A 293 -21.38 2.59 -11.03
CA LEU A 293 -20.80 1.59 -10.12
C LEU A 293 -20.36 2.24 -8.80
N PRO A 294 -20.59 1.60 -7.65
CA PRO A 294 -20.15 2.11 -6.35
C PRO A 294 -18.65 1.81 -6.15
N TYR A 295 -17.80 2.60 -6.78
CA TYR A 295 -16.35 2.38 -6.86
C TYR A 295 -15.70 2.22 -5.48
N GLY A 296 -16.08 3.03 -4.49
CA GLY A 296 -15.52 2.98 -3.15
C GLY A 296 -15.90 1.70 -2.39
N VAL A 297 -17.13 1.20 -2.55
CA VAL A 297 -17.58 -0.07 -1.93
C VAL A 297 -16.90 -1.28 -2.57
N ILE A 298 -16.73 -1.24 -3.90
CA ILE A 298 -15.98 -2.28 -4.64
C ILE A 298 -14.54 -2.31 -4.16
N PHE A 299 -13.89 -1.14 -4.10
CA PHE A 299 -12.53 -1.01 -3.58
C PHE A 299 -12.39 -1.49 -2.13
N ALA A 300 -13.32 -1.10 -1.25
CA ALA A 300 -13.33 -1.57 0.13
C ALA A 300 -13.45 -3.10 0.23
N SER A 301 -14.18 -3.72 -0.70
CA SER A 301 -14.31 -5.18 -0.78
C SER A 301 -13.01 -5.85 -1.22
N PHE A 302 -12.28 -5.25 -2.16
CA PHE A 302 -10.94 -5.71 -2.55
C PHE A 302 -9.97 -5.67 -1.37
N MET A 303 -9.91 -4.55 -0.65
CA MET A 303 -9.08 -4.41 0.54
C MET A 303 -9.49 -5.38 1.66
N ALA A 304 -10.78 -5.62 1.86
CA ALA A 304 -11.27 -6.61 2.82
C ALA A 304 -10.88 -8.05 2.42
N SER A 305 -10.94 -8.39 1.13
CA SER A 305 -10.47 -9.69 0.61
C SER A 305 -8.98 -9.88 0.83
N ALA A 306 -8.16 -8.86 0.52
CA ALA A 306 -6.72 -8.87 0.78
C ALA A 306 -6.41 -9.06 2.28
N LEU A 307 -7.12 -8.36 3.16
CA LEU A 307 -6.98 -8.52 4.61
C LEU A 307 -7.35 -9.93 5.06
N ALA A 308 -8.50 -10.47 4.64
CA ALA A 308 -8.91 -11.83 4.97
C ALA A 308 -7.85 -12.87 4.56
N ALA A 309 -7.28 -12.72 3.36
CA ALA A 309 -6.26 -13.61 2.86
C ALA A 309 -4.94 -13.52 3.64
N SER A 310 -4.52 -12.31 4.04
CA SER A 310 -3.34 -12.12 4.90
C SER A 310 -3.49 -12.78 6.28
N LEU A 311 -4.68 -12.72 6.88
CA LEU A 311 -5.00 -13.37 8.16
C LEU A 311 -5.01 -14.90 8.02
N ALA A 312 -5.57 -15.39 6.91
CA ALA A 312 -5.53 -16.82 6.59
C ALA A 312 -4.09 -17.31 6.37
N PHE A 313 -3.26 -16.53 5.66
CA PHE A 313 -1.85 -16.83 5.43
C PHE A 313 -1.08 -17.01 6.74
N ASN A 314 -1.24 -16.12 7.71
CA ASN A 314 -0.55 -16.25 9.01
C ASN A 314 -0.89 -17.57 9.71
N THR A 315 -2.13 -18.03 9.57
CA THR A 315 -2.59 -19.32 10.12
C THR A 315 -1.93 -20.48 9.39
N ILE A 316 -1.90 -20.45 8.06
CA ILE A 316 -1.28 -21.47 7.21
C ILE A 316 0.24 -21.52 7.43
N ALA A 317 0.92 -20.38 7.43
CA ALA A 317 2.37 -20.28 7.65
C ALA A 317 2.77 -20.85 9.02
N SER A 318 1.98 -20.57 10.07
CA SER A 318 2.24 -21.10 11.42
C SER A 318 2.16 -22.63 11.55
N SER A 319 1.54 -23.29 10.57
CA SER A 319 1.40 -24.75 10.55
C SER A 319 2.61 -25.48 9.94
N HIS A 320 3.54 -24.76 9.29
CA HIS A 320 4.69 -25.31 8.55
C HIS A 320 4.34 -26.41 7.52
N ILE A 321 3.07 -26.53 7.11
CA ILE A 321 2.59 -27.61 6.23
C ILE A 321 3.11 -27.44 4.79
N VAL A 322 3.38 -26.21 4.33
CA VAL A 322 3.69 -25.90 2.93
C VAL A 322 5.05 -25.23 2.81
N ARG A 323 5.87 -25.67 1.84
CA ARG A 323 7.14 -25.00 1.48
C ARG A 323 6.86 -23.61 0.91
N TYR A 324 7.62 -22.61 1.35
CA TYR A 324 7.47 -21.21 0.90
C TYR A 324 7.54 -21.05 -0.62
N SER A 325 8.40 -21.80 -1.31
CA SER A 325 8.52 -21.77 -2.78
C SER A 325 7.26 -22.28 -3.49
N THR A 326 6.58 -23.29 -2.94
CA THR A 326 5.34 -23.83 -3.51
C THR A 326 4.20 -22.84 -3.37
N LEU A 327 4.17 -22.11 -2.25
CA LEU A 327 3.17 -21.07 -1.99
C LEU A 327 3.30 -19.89 -2.96
N LEU A 328 4.53 -19.47 -3.28
CA LEU A 328 4.76 -18.45 -4.31
C LEU A 328 4.21 -18.87 -5.67
N ILE A 329 4.56 -20.08 -6.11
CA ILE A 329 4.12 -20.60 -7.40
C ILE A 329 2.58 -20.66 -7.43
N ALA A 330 1.95 -21.07 -6.32
CA ALA A 330 0.50 -21.05 -6.20
C ALA A 330 -0.08 -19.63 -6.31
N ILE A 331 0.48 -18.65 -5.61
CA ILE A 331 0.07 -17.23 -5.68
C ILE A 331 0.17 -16.71 -7.12
N LEU A 332 1.31 -16.93 -7.78
CA LEU A 332 1.55 -16.50 -9.16
C LEU A 332 0.58 -17.19 -10.14
N ALA A 333 0.36 -18.50 -9.98
CA ALA A 333 -0.56 -19.26 -10.83
C ALA A 333 -2.00 -18.80 -10.63
N THR A 334 -2.45 -18.59 -9.39
CA THR A 334 -3.79 -18.08 -9.10
C THR A 334 -3.99 -16.67 -9.67
N ALA A 335 -3.00 -15.78 -9.53
CA ALA A 335 -3.05 -14.45 -10.13
C ALA A 335 -3.19 -14.51 -11.66
N ASN A 336 -2.43 -15.40 -12.32
CA ASN A 336 -2.52 -15.59 -13.77
C ASN A 336 -3.91 -16.13 -14.20
N ILE A 337 -4.45 -17.11 -13.45
CA ILE A 337 -5.80 -17.63 -13.68
C ILE A 337 -6.85 -16.52 -13.54
N CYS A 338 -6.72 -15.63 -12.54
CA CYS A 338 -7.65 -14.51 -12.37
C CYS A 338 -7.65 -13.58 -13.61
N PHE A 339 -6.47 -13.24 -14.13
CA PHE A 339 -6.38 -12.45 -15.36
C PHE A 339 -6.94 -13.19 -16.57
N PHE A 340 -6.68 -14.48 -16.71
CA PHE A 340 -7.23 -15.29 -17.81
C PHE A 340 -8.76 -15.34 -17.77
N LEU A 341 -9.35 -15.56 -16.58
CA LEU A 341 -10.80 -15.56 -16.38
C LEU A 341 -11.42 -14.17 -16.62
N SER A 342 -10.64 -13.10 -16.47
CA SER A 342 -11.08 -11.72 -16.70
C SER A 342 -11.15 -11.31 -18.18
N ILE A 343 -10.65 -12.15 -19.11
CA ILE A 343 -10.69 -11.86 -20.56
C ILE A 343 -12.13 -11.91 -21.10
N SER A 344 -12.94 -12.86 -20.62
CA SER A 344 -14.32 -13.07 -21.06
C SER A 344 -15.27 -13.12 -19.87
N PRO A 345 -15.49 -11.98 -19.19
CA PRO A 345 -16.31 -11.95 -18.01
C PRO A 345 -17.78 -12.23 -18.35
N LYS A 346 -18.36 -13.23 -17.70
CA LYS A 346 -19.75 -13.66 -17.95
C LYS A 346 -20.79 -12.76 -17.27
N SER A 347 -20.43 -12.12 -16.15
CA SER A 347 -21.32 -11.25 -15.38
C SER A 347 -20.53 -10.29 -14.50
N GLU A 348 -21.16 -9.15 -14.16
CA GLU A 348 -20.62 -8.14 -13.22
C GLU A 348 -20.16 -8.77 -11.89
N GLN A 349 -20.95 -9.66 -11.31
CA GLN A 349 -20.61 -10.35 -10.06
C GLN A 349 -19.48 -11.36 -10.22
N SER A 350 -19.40 -12.05 -11.36
CA SER A 350 -18.28 -12.95 -11.65
C SER A 350 -16.97 -12.17 -11.73
N THR A 351 -16.95 -11.05 -12.45
CA THR A 351 -15.78 -10.17 -12.56
C THR A 351 -15.36 -9.64 -11.19
N PHE A 352 -16.32 -9.20 -10.38
CA PHE A 352 -16.07 -8.73 -9.03
C PHE A 352 -15.37 -9.79 -8.16
N TRP A 353 -15.88 -11.02 -8.13
CA TRP A 353 -15.29 -12.08 -7.31
C TRP A 353 -13.94 -12.56 -7.83
N ILE A 354 -13.71 -12.55 -9.15
CA ILE A 354 -12.39 -12.81 -9.75
C ILE A 354 -11.38 -11.76 -9.26
N PHE A 355 -11.78 -10.50 -9.22
CA PHE A 355 -10.94 -9.41 -8.71
C PHE A 355 -10.73 -9.45 -7.20
N CYS A 356 -11.75 -9.84 -6.41
CA CYS A 356 -11.56 -10.13 -4.99
C CYS A 356 -10.57 -11.29 -4.77
N LEU A 357 -10.62 -12.34 -5.62
CA LEU A 357 -9.66 -13.44 -5.55
C LEU A 357 -8.24 -12.98 -5.91
N PHE A 358 -8.08 -12.16 -6.95
CA PHE A 358 -6.79 -11.54 -7.28
C PHE A 358 -6.24 -10.73 -6.09
N GLU A 359 -7.08 -9.90 -5.47
CA GLU A 359 -6.69 -9.11 -4.29
C GLU A 359 -6.38 -9.97 -3.07
N ALA A 360 -7.06 -11.12 -2.91
CA ALA A 360 -6.67 -12.12 -1.92
C ALA A 360 -5.24 -12.65 -2.17
N THR A 361 -4.85 -12.86 -3.43
CA THR A 361 -3.46 -13.23 -3.76
C THR A 361 -2.46 -12.14 -3.39
N VAL A 362 -2.80 -10.87 -3.60
CA VAL A 362 -1.98 -9.71 -3.20
C VAL A 362 -1.83 -9.68 -1.67
N GLY A 363 -2.92 -9.92 -0.94
CA GLY A 363 -2.91 -10.00 0.52
C GLY A 363 -2.02 -11.11 1.09
N MET A 364 -1.87 -12.24 0.38
CA MET A 364 -0.94 -13.32 0.77
C MET A 364 0.51 -13.04 0.36
N TYR A 365 0.72 -12.28 -0.71
CA TYR A 365 2.03 -12.00 -1.27
C TYR A 365 2.90 -11.14 -0.33
N TRP A 366 2.34 -10.09 0.29
CA TRP A 366 3.13 -9.18 1.14
C TRP A 366 3.74 -9.84 2.39
N PRO A 367 2.98 -10.57 3.23
CA PRO A 367 3.56 -11.28 4.36
C PRO A 367 4.60 -12.32 3.93
N TRP A 368 4.36 -12.96 2.77
CA TRP A 368 5.27 -13.96 2.23
C TRP A 368 6.61 -13.36 1.79
N MET A 369 6.60 -12.22 1.08
CA MET A 369 7.83 -11.51 0.71
C MET A 369 8.61 -11.07 1.94
N SER A 370 7.91 -10.61 2.98
CA SER A 370 8.55 -10.25 4.25
C SER A 370 9.29 -11.43 4.88
N LEU A 371 8.71 -12.64 4.87
CA LEU A 371 9.34 -13.85 5.40
C LEU A 371 10.56 -14.29 4.58
N LEU A 372 10.47 -14.21 3.25
CA LEU A 372 11.60 -14.54 2.39
C LEU A 372 12.78 -13.59 2.56
N ASN A 373 12.51 -12.30 2.72
CA ASN A 373 13.56 -11.31 2.94
C ASN A 373 14.24 -11.49 4.30
N SER A 374 13.54 -12.00 5.32
CA SER A 374 14.15 -12.34 6.62
C SER A 374 14.95 -13.63 6.60
N ASP A 375 14.61 -14.60 5.73
CA ASP A 375 15.31 -15.89 5.59
C ASP A 375 16.46 -15.85 4.56
N ALA A 376 16.66 -14.71 3.88
CA ALA A 376 17.78 -14.52 2.95
C ALA A 376 19.10 -14.33 3.74
N PRO A 377 20.11 -15.21 3.53
CA PRO A 377 21.35 -15.22 4.32
C PRO A 377 22.28 -14.03 4.08
#